data_AF-A0A6H2A0G6-F1
#
_entry.id   AF-A0A6H2A0G6-F1
#
_cell.length_a   1.000
_cell.length_b   1.000
_cell.length_c   1.000
_cell.angle_alpha   90.00
_cell.angle_beta   90.00
_cell.angle_gamma   90.00
#
_symmetry.space_group_name_H-M   'P 1'
#
loop_
_entity.id
_entity.type
_entity.pdbx_description
1 polymer ?
#
loop_
_entity_poly.entity_id
_entity_poly.type
_entity_poly.pdbx_seq_one_letter_code
_entity_poly.pdbx_strand_id
1 'polypeptide(L)'
;MKMLIATPTRNIKEYCLREYLGMLSSLKISDDIQADYLIVDNSDNNSYVEKIKSMCNGFKAEVVNIQFGKEVNTRKRLCDCYNYIRRVALERGYDYLFIIEQDVIPPNDITERLLSVNKDVVCAYYCRDTIYAKDVPMFWVDVVVGCINVHGNLKEHLMGFIDKNSIPKQPFRVRGSGLGCVMIKREVLRNVKFMYDEDWTNHPDYFFSEWCEAMGYEMVVVPTECKHIYEQWSKEVVY
;
A
#
# COMPACT_ATOMS: atom_id res chain seq x y z
N MET A 1 0.27 17.78 -13.58
CA MET A 1 -0.18 17.10 -12.33
C MET A 1 1.04 16.83 -11.45
N LYS A 2 0.91 16.82 -10.10
CA LYS A 2 1.99 16.50 -9.16
C LYS A 2 1.72 15.20 -8.42
N MET A 3 2.69 14.29 -8.43
CA MET A 3 2.60 12.98 -7.77
C MET A 3 3.79 12.75 -6.84
N LEU A 4 3.52 12.31 -5.61
CA LEU A 4 4.55 11.82 -4.71
C LEU A 4 4.55 10.29 -4.77
N ILE A 5 5.63 9.69 -5.25
CA ILE A 5 5.85 8.24 -5.19
C ILE A 5 6.62 7.95 -3.90
N ALA A 6 6.04 7.16 -3.00
CA ALA A 6 6.61 7.01 -1.67
C ALA A 6 6.50 5.62 -1.06
N THR A 7 7.41 5.34 -0.12
CA THR A 7 7.57 4.00 0.45
C THR A 7 8.07 4.07 1.88
N PRO A 8 7.35 3.50 2.85
CA PRO A 8 7.97 3.11 4.11
C PRO A 8 8.84 1.86 3.88
N THR A 9 10.03 1.85 4.46
CA THR A 9 10.95 0.70 4.38
C THR A 9 11.72 0.48 5.68
N ARG A 10 12.40 -0.67 5.75
CA ARG A 10 13.29 -1.07 6.84
C ARG A 10 14.39 -1.96 6.28
N ASN A 11 15.55 -1.96 6.94
CA ASN A 11 16.72 -2.78 6.58
C ASN A 11 16.43 -4.28 6.48
N ILE A 12 15.43 -4.80 7.19
CA ILE A 12 15.00 -6.19 7.07
C ILE A 12 14.54 -6.53 5.63
N LYS A 13 14.04 -5.54 4.87
CA LYS A 13 13.62 -5.71 3.48
C LYS A 13 14.78 -5.58 2.47
N GLU A 14 16.04 -5.50 2.93
CA GLU A 14 17.20 -5.30 2.05
C GLU A 14 17.29 -6.32 0.92
N TYR A 15 16.82 -7.56 1.13
CA TYR A 15 16.83 -8.63 0.14
C TYR A 15 16.18 -8.24 -1.20
N CYS A 16 15.19 -7.34 -1.21
CA CYS A 16 14.50 -6.88 -2.43
C CYS A 16 14.89 -5.45 -2.87
N LEU A 17 15.80 -4.78 -2.15
CA LEU A 17 16.12 -3.36 -2.40
C LEU A 17 16.59 -3.09 -3.83
N ARG A 18 17.45 -3.96 -4.38
CA ARG A 18 17.98 -3.79 -5.74
C ARG A 18 16.88 -3.86 -6.80
N GLU A 19 15.98 -4.84 -6.68
CA GLU A 19 14.88 -5.02 -7.63
C GLU A 19 13.88 -3.87 -7.52
N TYR A 20 13.60 -3.44 -6.28
CA TYR A 20 12.75 -2.29 -6.00
C TYR A 20 13.26 -0.98 -6.61
N LEU A 21 14.53 -0.61 -6.36
CA LEU A 21 15.11 0.61 -6.93
C LEU A 21 15.21 0.56 -8.46
N GLY A 22 15.51 -0.62 -9.01
CA GLY A 22 15.46 -0.87 -10.45
C GLY A 22 14.07 -0.61 -11.03
N MET A 23 13.02 -1.12 -10.37
CA MET A 23 11.63 -0.88 -10.76
C MET A 23 11.29 0.61 -10.74
N LEU A 24 11.60 1.33 -9.65
CA LEU A 24 11.35 2.77 -9.56
C LEU A 24 12.02 3.55 -10.70
N SER A 25 13.28 3.26 -11.00
CA SER A 25 14.02 3.91 -12.10
C SER A 25 13.41 3.67 -13.49
N SER A 26 12.61 2.60 -13.62
CA SER A 26 12.04 2.14 -14.89
C SER A 26 10.56 2.52 -15.08
N LEU A 27 9.93 3.11 -14.06
CA LEU A 27 8.52 3.51 -14.11
C LEU A 27 8.29 4.46 -15.28
N LYS A 28 7.28 4.15 -16.10
CA LYS A 28 6.82 5.03 -17.16
C LYS A 28 5.88 6.06 -16.54
N ILE A 29 6.34 7.30 -16.53
CA ILE A 29 5.59 8.45 -16.04
C ILE A 29 5.44 9.41 -17.20
N SER A 30 4.20 9.84 -17.47
CA SER A 30 3.91 10.76 -18.56
C SER A 30 4.56 12.12 -18.32
N ASP A 31 5.00 12.80 -19.40
CA ASP A 31 5.76 14.05 -19.33
C ASP A 31 4.99 15.21 -18.67
N ASP A 32 3.66 15.13 -18.62
CA ASP A 32 2.78 16.12 -17.94
C ASP A 32 2.64 15.90 -16.42
N ILE A 33 3.31 14.87 -15.89
CA ILE A 33 3.32 14.51 -14.48
C ILE A 33 4.68 14.84 -13.88
N GLN A 34 4.70 15.80 -12.95
CA GLN A 34 5.85 16.00 -12.07
C GLN A 34 5.79 14.94 -10.97
N ALA A 35 6.72 13.99 -11.01
CA ALA A 35 6.85 12.94 -10.00
C ALA A 35 8.10 13.15 -9.13
N ASP A 36 7.90 13.13 -7.82
CA ASP A 36 8.97 13.16 -6.82
C ASP A 36 8.97 11.84 -6.04
N TYR A 37 10.14 11.40 -5.58
CA TYR A 37 10.30 10.13 -4.87
C TYR A 37 10.71 10.35 -3.42
N LEU A 38 10.03 9.67 -2.49
CA LEU A 38 10.30 9.71 -1.06
C LEU A 38 10.40 8.31 -0.46
N ILE A 39 11.57 7.95 0.06
CA ILE A 39 11.78 6.69 0.76
C ILE A 39 11.95 7.00 2.26
N VAL A 40 11.05 6.45 3.08
CA VAL A 40 11.01 6.64 4.53
C VAL A 40 11.49 5.37 5.21
N ASP A 41 12.75 5.37 5.60
CA ASP A 41 13.36 4.28 6.36
C ASP A 41 12.99 4.37 7.86
N ASN A 42 12.59 3.25 8.45
CA ASN A 42 12.32 3.14 9.89
C ASN A 42 13.26 2.16 10.61
N SER A 43 14.43 1.92 10.00
CA SER A 43 15.53 1.19 10.64
C SER A 43 16.04 1.92 11.87
N ASP A 44 16.65 1.15 12.78
CA ASP A 44 17.12 1.67 14.06
C ASP A 44 18.38 2.57 13.95
N ASN A 45 18.93 2.73 12.74
CA ASN A 45 20.04 3.64 12.43
C ASN A 45 20.06 4.04 10.94
N ASN A 46 20.96 4.98 10.59
CA ASN A 46 21.06 5.54 9.23
C ASN A 46 21.82 4.68 8.21
N SER A 47 22.37 3.52 8.58
CA SER A 47 23.17 2.71 7.63
C SER A 47 22.36 2.30 6.41
N TYR A 48 21.06 2.01 6.58
CA TYR A 48 20.19 1.64 5.48
C TYR A 48 19.86 2.82 4.57
N VAL A 49 19.68 4.03 5.11
CA VAL A 49 19.54 5.26 4.32
C VAL A 49 20.75 5.49 3.42
N GLU A 50 21.96 5.39 3.97
CA GLU A 50 23.18 5.60 3.17
C GLU A 50 23.33 4.54 2.08
N LYS A 51 22.94 3.30 2.37
CA LYS A 51 22.88 2.23 1.37
C LYS A 51 21.87 2.54 0.26
N ILE A 52 20.63 2.90 0.59
CA ILE A 52 19.60 3.28 -0.40
C ILE A 52 20.12 4.41 -1.28
N LYS A 53 20.65 5.50 -0.69
CA LYS A 53 21.20 6.63 -1.44
C LYS A 53 22.32 6.22 -2.39
N SER A 54 23.22 5.32 -1.96
CA SER A 54 24.32 4.82 -2.79
C SER A 54 23.85 3.97 -3.99
N MET A 55 22.63 3.41 -3.90
CA MET A 55 22.05 2.52 -4.91
C MET A 55 20.99 3.21 -5.78
N CYS A 56 20.52 4.41 -5.41
CA CYS A 56 19.61 5.22 -6.20
C CYS A 56 20.31 5.72 -7.48
N ASN A 57 20.22 4.92 -8.54
CA ASN A 57 20.69 5.26 -9.87
C ASN A 57 19.49 5.49 -10.79
N GLY A 58 19.57 6.47 -11.69
CA GLY A 58 18.54 6.72 -12.71
C GLY A 58 17.36 7.59 -12.27
N PHE A 59 17.24 7.92 -10.98
CA PHE A 59 16.25 8.88 -10.49
C PHE A 59 16.72 9.54 -9.18
N LYS A 60 16.12 10.68 -8.82
CA LYS A 60 16.39 11.39 -7.56
C LYS A 60 15.31 11.06 -6.54
N ALA A 61 15.71 10.47 -5.42
CA ALA A 61 14.85 10.21 -4.27
C ALA A 61 15.31 11.00 -3.04
N GLU A 62 14.35 11.57 -2.32
CA GLU A 62 14.56 11.98 -0.94
C GLU A 62 14.51 10.72 -0.06
N VAL A 63 15.55 10.49 0.75
CA VAL A 63 15.62 9.34 1.65
C VAL A 63 15.79 9.85 3.07
N VAL A 64 14.82 9.54 3.93
CA VAL A 64 14.78 10.00 5.33
C VAL A 64 14.70 8.81 6.27
N ASN A 65 15.30 8.93 7.46
CA ASN A 65 15.17 7.95 8.54
C ASN A 65 14.25 8.53 9.63
N ILE A 66 13.24 7.76 10.03
CA ILE A 66 12.42 8.03 11.21
C ILE A 66 12.79 7.01 12.27
N GLN A 67 13.43 7.46 13.34
CA GLN A 67 13.86 6.59 14.43
C GLN A 67 12.73 6.35 15.41
N PHE A 68 12.64 5.10 15.86
CA PHE A 68 11.66 4.66 16.85
C PHE A 68 12.38 3.97 18.01
N GLY A 69 11.81 4.06 19.21
CA GLY A 69 12.27 3.26 20.34
C GLY A 69 12.12 1.76 20.05
N LYS A 70 12.99 0.92 20.64
CA LYS A 70 12.98 -0.54 20.43
C LYS A 70 11.64 -1.20 20.75
N GLU A 71 10.93 -0.67 21.75
CA GLU A 71 9.64 -1.20 22.22
C GLU A 71 8.44 -0.76 21.37
N VAL A 72 8.64 0.09 20.35
CA VAL A 72 7.52 0.56 19.52
C VAL A 72 7.08 -0.55 18.56
N ASN A 73 5.81 -0.94 18.70
CA ASN A 73 5.14 -1.93 17.84
C ASN A 73 5.36 -1.63 16.34
N THR A 74 5.63 -2.67 15.55
CA THR A 74 5.93 -2.55 14.11
C THR A 74 4.79 -1.93 13.31
N ARG A 75 3.52 -2.22 13.63
CA ARG A 75 2.35 -1.61 12.99
C ARG A 75 2.25 -0.13 13.31
N LYS A 76 2.59 0.26 14.55
CA LYS A 76 2.68 1.68 14.93
C LYS A 76 3.79 2.39 14.15
N ARG A 77 4.98 1.80 14.06
CA ARG A 77 6.10 2.37 13.26
C ARG A 77 5.66 2.60 11.82
N LEU A 78 5.00 1.61 11.22
CA LEU A 78 4.50 1.68 9.85
C LEU A 78 3.44 2.78 9.69
N CYS A 79 2.48 2.87 10.62
CA CYS A 79 1.46 3.92 10.65
C CYS A 79 2.09 5.32 10.72
N ASP A 80 3.09 5.52 11.58
CA ASP A 80 3.78 6.81 11.73
C ASP A 80 4.55 7.18 10.44
N CYS A 81 5.13 6.20 9.75
CA CYS A 81 5.78 6.42 8.44
C CYS A 81 4.76 6.82 7.36
N TYR A 82 3.62 6.13 7.28
CA TYR A 82 2.56 6.50 6.35
C TYR A 82 2.01 7.90 6.62
N ASN A 83 1.84 8.28 7.89
CA ASN A 83 1.41 9.63 8.26
C ASN A 83 2.48 10.69 7.97
N TYR A 84 3.77 10.38 8.08
CA TYR A 84 4.84 11.25 7.62
C TYR A 84 4.75 11.49 6.11
N ILE A 85 4.62 10.42 5.32
CA ILE A 85 4.47 10.47 3.87
C ILE A 85 3.24 11.30 3.48
N ARG A 86 2.09 11.02 4.11
CA ARG A 86 0.84 11.79 3.93
C ARG A 86 1.04 13.27 4.20
N ARG A 87 1.72 13.64 5.29
CA ARG A 87 2.01 15.03 5.62
C ARG A 87 2.84 15.70 4.53
N VAL A 88 3.92 15.05 4.07
CA VAL A 88 4.75 15.56 2.97
C VAL A 88 3.92 15.77 1.70
N ALA A 89 3.05 14.80 1.36
CA ALA A 89 2.15 14.90 0.22
C ALA A 89 1.24 16.15 0.29
N LEU A 90 0.64 16.39 1.47
CA LEU A 90 -0.29 17.49 1.70
C LEU A 90 0.40 18.86 1.73
N GLU A 91 1.51 18.98 2.46
CA GLU A 91 2.26 20.23 2.67
C GLU A 91 2.93 20.72 1.38
N ARG A 92 3.49 19.81 0.58
CA ARG A 92 4.13 20.14 -0.70
C ARG A 92 3.15 20.22 -1.88
N GLY A 93 1.87 19.97 -1.61
CA GLY A 93 0.79 20.21 -2.56
C GLY A 93 0.72 19.24 -3.72
N TYR A 94 0.99 17.96 -3.49
CA TYR A 94 0.81 16.92 -4.49
C TYR A 94 -0.68 16.61 -4.72
N ASP A 95 -1.04 16.29 -5.95
CA ASP A 95 -2.40 15.90 -6.36
C ASP A 95 -2.69 14.43 -6.03
N TYR A 96 -1.63 13.61 -6.06
CA TYR A 96 -1.68 12.17 -5.76
C TYR A 96 -0.52 11.76 -4.86
N LEU A 97 -0.81 10.83 -3.94
CA LEU A 97 0.20 9.99 -3.28
C LEU A 97 0.14 8.60 -3.90
N PHE A 98 1.25 8.13 -4.45
CA PHE A 98 1.40 6.78 -4.96
C PHE A 98 2.34 5.98 -4.05
N ILE A 99 1.77 5.08 -3.26
CA ILE A 99 2.53 4.20 -2.39
C ILE A 99 2.91 2.93 -3.16
N ILE A 100 4.19 2.55 -3.10
CA ILE A 100 4.68 1.25 -3.57
C ILE A 100 5.54 0.65 -2.45
N GLU A 101 5.09 -0.40 -1.76
CA GLU A 101 5.91 -1.03 -0.73
C GLU A 101 7.14 -1.73 -1.35
N GLN A 102 8.27 -1.75 -0.64
CA GLN A 102 9.56 -2.17 -1.21
C GLN A 102 9.56 -3.60 -1.79
N ASP A 103 8.78 -4.50 -1.20
CA ASP A 103 8.59 -5.89 -1.60
C ASP A 103 7.56 -6.09 -2.71
N VAL A 104 6.93 -5.02 -3.21
CA VAL A 104 5.93 -5.07 -4.27
C VAL A 104 6.47 -4.44 -5.55
N ILE A 105 6.57 -5.24 -6.61
CA ILE A 105 7.13 -4.85 -7.91
C ILE A 105 6.00 -4.83 -8.96
N PRO A 106 5.40 -3.65 -9.22
CA PRO A 106 4.41 -3.49 -10.27
C PRO A 106 5.04 -3.51 -11.67
N PRO A 107 4.25 -3.70 -12.75
CA PRO A 107 4.71 -3.45 -14.11
C PRO A 107 5.06 -1.96 -14.31
N ASN A 108 5.94 -1.66 -15.27
CA ASN A 108 6.43 -0.29 -15.44
C ASN A 108 5.39 0.72 -15.95
N ASP A 109 4.29 0.25 -16.55
CA ASP A 109 3.16 1.05 -17.02
C ASP A 109 2.07 1.24 -15.94
N ILE A 110 2.34 0.84 -14.69
CA ILE A 110 1.35 0.86 -13.61
C ILE A 110 0.75 2.24 -13.37
N THR A 111 1.56 3.30 -13.48
CA THR A 111 1.11 4.68 -13.26
C THR A 111 -0.04 5.05 -14.21
N GLU A 112 0.09 4.70 -15.49
CA GLU A 112 -0.95 4.92 -16.51
C GLU A 112 -2.23 4.12 -16.19
N ARG A 113 -2.06 2.84 -15.82
CA ARG A 113 -3.18 1.95 -15.47
C ARG A 113 -3.99 2.51 -14.31
N LEU A 114 -3.33 2.93 -13.22
CA LEU A 114 -4.00 3.47 -12.04
C LEU A 114 -4.71 4.81 -12.32
N LEU A 115 -4.04 5.72 -13.04
CA LEU A 115 -4.62 7.02 -13.39
C LEU A 115 -5.83 6.91 -14.33
N SER A 116 -5.83 5.93 -15.24
CA SER A 116 -6.92 5.74 -16.21
C SER A 116 -8.29 5.49 -15.57
N VAL A 117 -8.30 4.96 -14.34
CA VAL A 117 -9.53 4.64 -13.59
C VAL A 117 -10.17 5.89 -12.98
N ASN A 118 -9.37 6.90 -12.64
CA ASN A 118 -9.82 8.19 -12.07
C ASN A 118 -10.77 8.05 -10.85
N LYS A 119 -10.43 7.19 -9.89
CA LYS A 119 -11.19 7.00 -8.63
C LYS A 119 -10.42 7.57 -7.43
N ASP A 120 -11.07 7.58 -6.27
CA ASP A 120 -10.53 8.22 -5.05
C ASP A 120 -9.26 7.51 -4.56
N VAL A 121 -9.33 6.17 -4.54
CA VAL A 121 -8.21 5.28 -4.28
C VAL A 121 -8.19 4.17 -5.32
N VAL A 122 -7.05 3.97 -5.97
CA VAL A 122 -6.87 2.92 -6.98
C VAL A 122 -5.67 2.06 -6.62
N CYS A 123 -5.86 0.75 -6.55
CA CYS A 123 -4.82 -0.20 -6.18
C CYS A 123 -4.54 -1.18 -7.32
N ALA A 124 -3.30 -1.64 -7.44
CA ALA A 124 -2.99 -2.93 -8.04
C ALA A 124 -2.79 -3.96 -6.93
N TYR A 125 -3.15 -5.21 -7.22
CA TYR A 125 -3.09 -6.25 -6.20
C TYR A 125 -1.78 -7.02 -6.26
N TYR A 126 -1.43 -7.64 -5.15
CA TYR A 126 -0.35 -8.61 -5.06
C TYR A 126 -0.87 -9.81 -4.28
N CYS A 127 -0.29 -10.98 -4.55
CA CYS A 127 -0.67 -12.21 -3.88
C CYS A 127 0.32 -12.55 -2.76
N ARG A 128 -0.20 -13.25 -1.74
CA ARG A 128 0.55 -13.68 -0.58
C ARG A 128 0.09 -15.07 -0.13
N ASP A 129 1.04 -15.87 0.33
CA ASP A 129 0.71 -17.06 1.10
C ASP A 129 0.24 -16.69 2.51
N THR A 130 -0.90 -17.25 2.90
CA THR A 130 -1.44 -17.18 4.26
C THR A 130 -1.32 -18.55 4.93
N ILE A 131 -1.63 -18.63 6.22
CA ILE A 131 -1.70 -19.91 6.92
C ILE A 131 -2.85 -20.81 6.41
N TYR A 132 -3.81 -20.25 5.68
CA TYR A 132 -5.02 -20.94 5.23
C TYR A 132 -4.99 -21.28 3.73
N ALA A 133 -4.35 -20.46 2.91
CA ALA A 133 -4.35 -20.57 1.47
C ALA A 133 -3.10 -19.93 0.85
N LYS A 134 -2.71 -20.44 -0.33
CA LYS A 134 -1.66 -19.86 -1.17
C LYS A 134 -2.23 -18.81 -2.11
N ASP A 135 -1.37 -17.91 -2.58
CA ASP A 135 -1.69 -16.92 -3.61
C ASP A 135 -2.93 -16.05 -3.31
N VAL A 136 -3.17 -15.73 -2.03
CA VAL A 136 -4.32 -14.93 -1.60
C VAL A 136 -4.12 -13.49 -2.08
N PRO A 137 -5.04 -12.93 -2.89
CA PRO A 137 -4.96 -11.54 -3.30
C PRO A 137 -5.14 -10.60 -2.10
N MET A 138 -4.27 -9.61 -1.95
CA MET A 138 -4.29 -8.68 -0.81
C MET A 138 -5.29 -7.54 -0.99
N PHE A 139 -6.55 -7.91 -1.22
CA PHE A 139 -7.73 -7.03 -1.17
C PHE A 139 -8.96 -7.82 -0.74
N TRP A 140 -9.97 -7.11 -0.26
CA TRP A 140 -11.21 -7.73 0.20
C TRP A 140 -12.43 -7.02 -0.39
N VAL A 141 -13.47 -7.81 -0.62
CA VAL A 141 -14.76 -7.35 -1.14
C VAL A 141 -15.84 -7.64 -0.11
N ASP A 142 -16.98 -6.97 -0.26
CA ASP A 142 -18.19 -7.39 0.43
C ASP A 142 -18.68 -8.70 -0.17
N VAL A 143 -18.66 -9.75 0.65
CA VAL A 143 -19.31 -11.02 0.34
C VAL A 143 -20.67 -11.00 1.01
N VAL A 144 -21.72 -11.09 0.19
CA VAL A 144 -23.07 -11.30 0.72
C VAL A 144 -23.18 -12.75 1.15
N VAL A 145 -23.21 -12.99 2.46
CA VAL A 145 -23.56 -14.31 3.00
C VAL A 145 -25.05 -14.30 3.27
N GLY A 146 -25.77 -15.22 2.62
CA GLY A 146 -27.20 -15.40 2.85
C GLY A 146 -27.45 -16.09 4.19
N CYS A 147 -27.41 -15.33 5.29
CA CYS A 147 -27.87 -15.80 6.59
C CYS A 147 -29.33 -15.40 6.78
N ILE A 148 -30.25 -16.38 6.76
CA ILE A 148 -31.62 -16.13 7.20
C ILE A 148 -31.59 -16.16 8.73
N ASN A 149 -31.55 -14.99 9.38
CA ASN A 149 -31.85 -14.92 10.81
C ASN A 149 -33.31 -15.35 11.05
N VAL A 150 -33.62 -15.88 12.24
CA VAL A 150 -34.95 -16.37 12.68
C VAL A 150 -36.13 -15.39 12.48
N HIS A 151 -35.84 -14.14 12.11
CA HIS A 151 -36.81 -13.07 11.83
C HIS A 151 -36.89 -12.67 10.33
N GLY A 152 -36.31 -13.44 9.42
CA GLY A 152 -36.57 -13.34 7.98
C GLY A 152 -35.88 -12.20 7.23
N ASN A 153 -35.05 -11.37 7.87
CA ASN A 153 -34.24 -10.35 7.19
C ASN A 153 -32.89 -10.16 7.89
N LEU A 154 -31.80 -10.42 7.16
CA LEU A 154 -30.55 -9.64 7.15
C LEU A 154 -29.58 -10.25 6.11
N LYS A 155 -29.19 -9.47 5.10
CA LYS A 155 -27.97 -9.75 4.34
C LYS A 155 -26.83 -9.18 5.18
N GLU A 156 -25.99 -10.04 5.73
CA GLU A 156 -24.74 -9.60 6.34
C GLU A 156 -23.67 -9.54 5.25
N HIS A 157 -23.01 -8.39 5.15
CA HIS A 157 -21.84 -8.21 4.29
C HIS A 157 -20.61 -8.57 5.12
N LEU A 158 -20.01 -9.72 4.81
CA LEU A 158 -18.74 -10.13 5.41
C LEU A 158 -17.58 -9.70 4.51
N MET A 159 -16.46 -9.36 5.14
CA MET A 159 -15.20 -9.20 4.42
C MET A 159 -14.69 -10.56 3.97
N GLY A 160 -14.49 -10.72 2.66
CA GLY A 160 -13.93 -11.93 2.08
C GLY A 160 -12.84 -11.64 1.08
N PHE A 161 -11.88 -12.58 1.02
CA PHE A 161 -10.94 -12.67 -0.08
C PHE A 161 -11.61 -13.41 -1.24
N ILE A 162 -11.38 -12.95 -2.47
CA ILE A 162 -11.82 -13.68 -3.66
C ILE A 162 -10.71 -14.61 -4.13
N ASP A 163 -11.10 -15.74 -4.74
CA ASP A 163 -10.16 -16.62 -5.43
C ASP A 163 -9.45 -15.84 -6.54
N LYS A 164 -8.13 -16.02 -6.66
CA LYS A 164 -7.30 -15.35 -7.67
C LYS A 164 -7.82 -15.56 -9.11
N ASN A 165 -8.36 -16.73 -9.41
CA ASN A 165 -8.91 -17.05 -10.73
C ASN A 165 -10.29 -16.40 -10.98
N SER A 166 -10.92 -15.85 -9.93
CA SER A 166 -12.21 -15.16 -10.00
C SER A 166 -12.08 -13.64 -10.06
N ILE A 167 -10.86 -13.10 -10.12
CA ILE A 167 -10.61 -11.66 -10.22
C ILE A 167 -11.23 -11.12 -11.51
N PRO A 168 -12.08 -10.08 -11.45
CA PRO A 168 -12.65 -9.44 -12.63
C PRO A 168 -11.57 -8.94 -13.59
N LYS A 169 -11.82 -9.03 -14.91
CA LYS A 169 -10.89 -8.55 -15.94
C LYS A 169 -10.92 -7.04 -16.17
N GLN A 170 -11.83 -6.33 -15.50
CA GLN A 170 -11.99 -4.89 -15.57
C GLN A 170 -11.83 -4.30 -14.17
N PRO A 171 -11.46 -3.01 -14.02
CA PRO A 171 -11.40 -2.38 -12.71
C PRO A 171 -12.70 -2.55 -11.94
N PHE A 172 -12.61 -2.91 -10.66
CA PHE A 172 -13.76 -3.25 -9.83
C PHE A 172 -13.63 -2.67 -8.43
N ARG A 173 -14.76 -2.30 -7.84
CA ARG A 173 -14.82 -1.79 -6.47
C ARG A 173 -14.44 -2.88 -5.47
N VAL A 174 -13.65 -2.50 -4.48
CA VAL A 174 -13.31 -3.31 -3.31
C VAL A 174 -13.70 -2.56 -2.05
N ARG A 175 -13.81 -3.28 -0.94
CA ARG A 175 -13.98 -2.66 0.38
C ARG A 175 -12.65 -2.19 0.95
N GLY A 176 -11.56 -2.87 0.60
CA GLY A 176 -10.23 -2.40 0.90
C GLY A 176 -9.13 -3.24 0.29
N SER A 177 -7.89 -2.78 0.45
CA SER A 177 -6.71 -3.41 -0.11
C SER A 177 -5.48 -3.09 0.72
N GLY A 178 -4.48 -3.97 0.66
CA GLY A 178 -3.14 -3.65 1.17
C GLY A 178 -2.54 -2.44 0.45
N LEU A 179 -1.62 -1.75 1.12
CA LEU A 179 -1.00 -0.52 0.60
C LEU A 179 0.20 -0.78 -0.32
N GLY A 180 0.43 -2.04 -0.71
CA GLY A 180 1.59 -2.47 -1.50
C GLY A 180 1.75 -1.76 -2.84
N CYS A 181 0.65 -1.39 -3.50
CA CYS A 181 0.66 -0.60 -4.72
C CYS A 181 -0.65 0.18 -4.84
N VAL A 182 -0.69 1.40 -4.32
CA VAL A 182 -1.92 2.19 -4.18
C VAL A 182 -1.72 3.67 -4.50
N MET A 183 -2.58 4.21 -5.35
CA MET A 183 -2.63 5.62 -5.72
C MET A 183 -3.84 6.29 -5.06
N ILE A 184 -3.60 7.36 -4.34
CA ILE A 184 -4.58 8.03 -3.46
C ILE A 184 -4.69 9.50 -3.89
N LYS A 185 -5.91 9.96 -4.18
CA LYS A 185 -6.17 11.39 -4.45
C LYS A 185 -5.89 12.24 -3.21
N ARG A 186 -5.38 13.45 -3.42
CA ARG A 186 -5.11 14.43 -2.35
C ARG A 186 -6.32 14.66 -1.43
N GLU A 187 -7.52 14.68 -2.00
CA GLU A 187 -8.75 14.92 -1.23
C GLU A 187 -8.99 13.82 -0.19
N VAL A 188 -8.74 12.54 -0.55
CA VAL A 188 -8.78 11.44 0.42
C VAL A 188 -7.73 11.65 1.50
N LEU A 189 -6.51 12.02 1.13
CA LEU A 189 -5.44 12.28 2.09
C LEU A 189 -5.80 13.41 3.06
N ARG A 190 -6.57 14.42 2.67
CA ARG A 190 -6.97 15.51 3.59
C ARG A 190 -7.86 15.00 4.71
N ASN A 191 -8.76 14.08 4.39
CA ASN A 191 -9.84 13.66 5.27
C ASN A 191 -9.53 12.34 5.99
N VAL A 192 -8.73 11.46 5.40
CA VAL A 192 -8.36 10.15 5.95
C VAL A 192 -6.91 10.15 6.42
N LYS A 193 -6.69 9.70 7.66
CA LYS A 193 -5.36 9.46 8.25
C LYS A 193 -5.10 7.97 8.33
N PHE A 194 -3.82 7.58 8.30
CA PHE A 194 -3.44 6.22 8.63
C PHE A 194 -3.56 6.04 10.15
N MET A 195 -4.14 4.93 10.58
CA MET A 195 -4.44 4.69 11.99
C MET A 195 -3.72 3.44 12.49
N TYR A 196 -3.41 3.45 13.77
CA TYR A 196 -2.92 2.30 14.53
C TYR A 196 -3.71 2.28 15.83
N ASP A 197 -4.10 1.08 16.23
CA ASP A 197 -4.77 0.81 17.49
C ASP A 197 -4.05 -0.36 18.16
N GLU A 198 -3.70 -0.21 19.43
CA GLU A 198 -2.95 -1.22 20.18
C GLU A 198 -3.80 -2.42 20.59
N ASP A 199 -5.12 -2.21 20.74
CA ASP A 199 -6.09 -3.24 21.10
C ASP A 199 -6.46 -4.13 19.91
N TRP A 200 -6.12 -3.70 18.69
CA TRP A 200 -6.44 -4.40 17.45
C TRP A 200 -5.21 -4.97 16.77
N THR A 201 -5.39 -6.12 16.10
CA THR A 201 -4.30 -6.78 15.40
C THR A 201 -4.13 -6.30 13.95
N ASN A 202 -5.06 -5.46 13.48
CA ASN A 202 -5.12 -4.97 12.10
C ASN A 202 -3.96 -4.02 11.77
N HIS A 203 -3.54 -4.08 10.51
CA HIS A 203 -2.53 -3.18 9.97
C HIS A 203 -3.15 -1.83 9.54
N PRO A 204 -2.33 -0.78 9.31
CA PRO A 204 -2.85 0.55 8.96
C PRO A 204 -3.69 0.61 7.68
N ASP A 205 -3.48 -0.33 6.76
CA ASP A 205 -4.21 -0.52 5.51
C ASP A 205 -5.70 -0.85 5.72
N TYR A 206 -6.00 -1.69 6.70
CA TYR A 206 -7.35 -2.03 7.12
C TYR A 206 -8.11 -0.79 7.58
N PHE A 207 -7.55 -0.06 8.56
CA PHE A 207 -8.20 1.14 9.08
C PHE A 207 -8.34 2.23 8.01
N PHE A 208 -7.33 2.40 7.15
CA PHE A 208 -7.39 3.34 6.05
C PHE A 208 -8.58 3.05 5.12
N SER A 209 -8.79 1.77 4.80
CA SER A 209 -9.89 1.35 3.93
C SER A 209 -11.26 1.57 4.58
N GLU A 210 -11.43 1.19 5.85
CA GLU A 210 -12.68 1.41 6.59
C GLU A 210 -13.01 2.92 6.73
N TRP A 211 -12.00 3.77 6.94
CA TRP A 211 -12.20 5.22 6.97
C TRP A 211 -12.49 5.82 5.58
N CYS A 212 -11.91 5.27 4.51
CA CYS A 212 -12.29 5.66 3.15
C CYS A 212 -13.78 5.38 2.92
N GLU A 213 -14.24 4.17 3.24
CA GLU A 213 -15.65 3.80 3.12
C GLU A 213 -16.57 4.66 3.99
N ALA A 214 -16.21 4.86 5.26
CA ALA A 214 -16.98 5.68 6.19
C ALA A 214 -17.12 7.15 5.74
N MET A 215 -16.14 7.66 4.98
CA MET A 215 -16.18 9.00 4.39
C MET A 215 -16.75 9.03 2.96
N GLY A 216 -17.22 7.90 2.44
CA GLY A 216 -17.86 7.79 1.13
C GLY A 216 -16.87 7.78 -0.05
N TYR A 217 -15.58 7.56 0.20
CA TYR A 217 -14.58 7.40 -0.85
C TYR A 217 -14.61 6.00 -1.46
N GLU A 218 -14.43 5.92 -2.78
CA GLU A 218 -14.39 4.65 -3.49
C GLU A 218 -12.96 4.10 -3.60
N MET A 219 -12.78 2.84 -3.21
CA MET A 219 -11.58 2.06 -3.50
C MET A 219 -11.82 1.11 -4.68
N VAL A 220 -10.92 1.13 -5.65
CA VAL A 220 -10.99 0.30 -6.86
C VAL A 220 -9.68 -0.45 -7.06
N VAL A 221 -9.76 -1.73 -7.40
CA VAL A 221 -8.61 -2.53 -7.84
C VAL A 221 -8.59 -2.57 -9.36
N VAL A 222 -7.44 -2.24 -9.96
CA VAL A 222 -7.14 -2.61 -11.35
C VAL A 222 -6.70 -4.08 -11.39
N PRO A 223 -7.11 -4.85 -12.42
CA PRO A 223 -6.75 -6.26 -12.52
C PRO A 223 -5.32 -6.43 -13.03
N THR A 224 -4.36 -5.92 -12.27
CA THR A 224 -2.93 -5.99 -12.52
C THR A 224 -2.29 -6.57 -11.27
N GLU A 225 -1.64 -7.72 -11.44
CA GLU A 225 -0.88 -8.37 -10.39
C GLU A 225 0.54 -7.77 -10.33
N CYS A 226 0.92 -7.27 -9.16
CA CYS A 226 2.29 -6.92 -8.83
C CYS A 226 3.02 -8.16 -8.31
N LYS A 227 4.27 -8.33 -8.69
CA LYS A 227 5.13 -9.38 -8.12
C LYS A 227 5.40 -9.02 -6.65
N HIS A 228 5.16 -9.97 -5.76
CA HIS A 228 5.49 -9.84 -4.33
C HIS A 228 6.76 -10.64 -4.03
N ILE A 229 7.83 -9.94 -3.65
CA ILE A 229 9.09 -10.56 -3.25
C ILE A 229 9.08 -10.63 -1.74
N TYR A 230 8.87 -11.82 -1.19
CA TYR A 230 9.01 -12.04 0.23
C TYR A 230 10.09 -13.08 0.47
N GLU A 231 11.01 -12.78 1.39
CA GLU A 231 11.77 -13.82 2.05
C GLU A 231 10.85 -14.47 3.09
N GLN A 232 10.87 -15.80 3.21
CA GLN A 232 10.15 -16.45 4.30
C GLN A 232 10.77 -15.97 5.61
N TRP A 233 10.16 -14.94 6.21
CA TRP A 233 10.42 -14.58 7.59
C TRP A 233 10.29 -15.87 8.39
N SER A 234 11.38 -16.26 9.06
CA SER A 234 11.33 -17.41 9.97
C SER A 234 10.08 -17.27 10.83
N LYS A 235 9.39 -18.38 11.09
CA LYS A 235 8.11 -18.46 11.82
C LYS A 235 8.11 -17.78 13.21
N GLU A 236 9.21 -17.14 13.60
CA GLU A 236 9.47 -16.40 14.82
C GLU A 236 9.15 -14.90 14.73
N VAL A 237 8.86 -14.35 13.54
CA VAL A 237 8.40 -12.96 13.39
C VAL A 237 6.99 -12.94 12.83
N VAL A 238 6.05 -13.43 13.62
CA VAL A 238 4.62 -13.20 13.42
C VAL A 238 4.09 -12.57 14.69
N TYR A 239 3.38 -11.45 14.51
CA TYR A 239 2.66 -10.58 15.47
C TYR A 239 3.45 -9.38 16.01
#